data_AF-A0A2T2RGU6-F1
#
_entry.id   AF-A0A2T2RGU6-F1
#
_cell.length_a   1.000
_cell.length_b   1.000
_cell.length_c   1.000
_cell.angle_alpha   90.00
_cell.angle_beta   90.00
_cell.angle_gamma   90.00
#
_symmetry.space_group_name_H-M   'P 1'
#
loop_
_entity.id
_entity.type
_entity.pdbx_description
1 polymer ?
#
loop_
_entity_poly.entity_id
_entity_poly.type
_entity_poly.pdbx_seq_one_letter_code
_entity_poly.pdbx_strand_id
1 'polypeptide(L)'
;MSEAHKEGSRAGPAQGAAKAPHERVAPQGEEGGNESALQAMVTEPAKLMRIGTMLRELQQEVHHAEVDQAGLERLGDVYTRAIEGLRDVISHELRD
;
A
#
# COMPACT_ATOMS: atom_id res chain seq x y z
N MET A 1 -55.09 -55.84 23.60
CA MET A 1 -54.32 -55.45 24.80
C MET A 1 -52.85 -55.62 24.46
N SER A 2 -52.03 -54.66 24.91
CA SER A 2 -50.57 -54.51 24.71
C SER A 2 -50.16 -54.01 23.32
N GLU A 3 -49.78 -52.73 23.20
CA GLU A 3 -48.43 -52.16 23.50
C GLU A 3 -47.52 -52.30 22.27
N ALA A 4 -46.63 -51.40 21.90
CA ALA A 4 -46.18 -50.14 22.46
C ALA A 4 -45.47 -49.35 21.34
N HIS A 5 -45.25 -48.08 21.62
CA HIS A 5 -44.62 -47.08 20.78
C HIS A 5 -43.29 -47.52 20.16
N LYS A 6 -43.12 -47.20 18.87
CA LYS A 6 -41.82 -47.26 18.20
C LYS A 6 -41.03 -46.00 18.56
N GLU A 7 -39.87 -46.26 19.15
CA GLU A 7 -38.70 -45.42 19.41
C GLU A 7 -38.55 -44.26 18.41
N GLY A 8 -38.23 -43.04 18.82
CA GLY A 8 -37.15 -42.72 19.76
C GLY A 8 -36.19 -41.81 19.02
N SER A 9 -36.42 -40.50 19.19
CA SER A 9 -35.77 -39.40 18.48
C SER A 9 -34.24 -39.50 18.45
N ARG A 10 -33.71 -39.25 17.25
CA ARG A 10 -32.29 -39.12 16.93
C ARG A 10 -31.62 -37.98 17.71
N ALA A 11 -30.35 -38.25 18.01
CA ALA A 11 -29.22 -37.33 18.16
C ALA A 11 -29.18 -36.44 19.42
N GLY A 12 -28.15 -36.71 20.24
CA GLY A 12 -27.79 -35.93 21.41
C GLY A 12 -27.19 -34.56 21.10
N PRO A 13 -27.02 -33.71 22.12
CA PRO A 13 -26.52 -32.35 21.97
C PRO A 13 -25.03 -32.30 22.30
N ALA A 14 -24.20 -31.77 21.40
CA ALA A 14 -22.94 -31.13 21.76
C ALA A 14 -22.30 -30.49 20.52
N GLN A 15 -22.56 -29.20 20.31
CA GLN A 15 -21.49 -28.36 19.78
C GLN A 15 -21.65 -26.93 20.30
N GLY A 16 -20.97 -26.68 21.41
CA GLY A 16 -20.52 -25.34 21.75
C GLY A 16 -19.39 -24.96 20.81
N ALA A 17 -19.54 -23.84 20.13
CA ALA A 17 -18.44 -22.95 19.74
C ALA A 17 -19.09 -21.63 19.37
N ALA A 18 -19.17 -20.75 20.38
CA ALA A 18 -19.47 -19.35 20.17
C ALA A 18 -18.50 -18.78 19.13
N LYS A 19 -19.02 -18.30 18.00
CA LYS A 19 -18.35 -17.30 17.19
C LYS A 19 -19.33 -16.14 17.00
N ALA A 20 -19.19 -15.16 17.88
CA ALA A 20 -19.75 -13.84 17.66
C ALA A 20 -19.24 -13.32 16.30
N PRO A 21 -20.10 -12.81 15.42
CA PRO A 21 -19.63 -11.95 14.34
C PRO A 21 -19.29 -10.61 14.98
N HIS A 22 -18.05 -10.45 15.42
CA HIS A 22 -17.45 -9.12 15.40
C HIS A 22 -17.13 -8.86 13.93
N GLU A 23 -18.14 -8.38 13.22
CA GLU A 23 -17.95 -7.60 12.00
C GLU A 23 -17.13 -6.38 12.43
N ARG A 24 -15.81 -6.56 12.44
CA ARG A 24 -14.87 -5.45 12.48
C ARG A 24 -15.15 -4.68 11.21
N VAL A 25 -15.91 -3.60 11.39
CA VAL A 25 -15.92 -2.42 10.53
C VAL A 25 -14.46 -2.15 10.16
N ALA A 26 -14.07 -2.57 8.97
CA ALA A 26 -12.94 -1.95 8.32
C ALA A 26 -13.39 -0.51 8.06
N PRO A 27 -12.67 0.52 8.53
CA PRO A 27 -12.91 1.84 7.98
C PRO A 27 -12.51 1.73 6.51
N GLN A 28 -13.50 1.65 5.62
CA GLN A 28 -13.33 2.18 4.26
C GLN A 28 -13.18 3.69 4.44
N GLY A 29 -11.98 4.10 4.87
CA GLY A 29 -11.51 5.46 4.68
C GLY A 29 -11.28 5.60 3.20
N GLU A 30 -12.22 6.24 2.51
CA GLU A 30 -12.06 7.45 1.69
C GLU A 30 -10.66 7.77 1.10
N GLU A 31 -9.82 6.77 0.75
CA GLU A 31 -8.49 6.98 0.17
C GLU A 31 -8.48 6.75 -1.37
N GLY A 32 -9.46 6.02 -1.90
CA GLY A 32 -9.55 5.70 -3.33
C GLY A 32 -9.82 6.88 -4.27
N GLY A 33 -10.27 8.03 -3.73
CA GLY A 33 -10.50 9.24 -4.54
C GLY A 33 -9.21 9.95 -4.94
N ASN A 34 -8.20 9.97 -4.05
CA ASN A 34 -6.97 10.71 -4.27
C ASN A 34 -5.94 9.89 -5.07
N GLU A 35 -5.84 8.58 -4.81
CA GLU A 35 -4.95 7.71 -5.59
C GLU A 35 -5.36 7.65 -7.07
N SER A 36 -6.66 7.62 -7.36
CA SER A 36 -7.14 7.61 -8.74
C SER A 36 -6.91 8.96 -9.45
N ALA A 37 -7.04 10.08 -8.73
CA ALA A 37 -6.72 11.40 -9.27
C ALA A 37 -5.20 11.55 -9.52
N LEU A 38 -4.37 11.09 -8.58
CA LEU A 38 -2.92 11.10 -8.72
C LEU A 38 -2.45 10.20 -9.88
N GLN A 39 -3.06 9.03 -10.04
CA GLN A 39 -2.80 8.16 -11.20
C GLN A 39 -3.21 8.83 -12.52
N ALA A 40 -4.27 9.64 -12.54
CA ALA A 40 -4.66 10.40 -13.74
C ALA A 40 -3.69 11.54 -14.06
N MET A 41 -2.92 12.02 -13.08
CA MET A 41 -1.94 13.09 -13.22
C MET A 41 -0.51 12.59 -13.54
N VAL A 42 -0.29 11.26 -13.58
CA VAL A 42 1.01 10.63 -13.81
C VAL A 42 0.95 9.73 -15.05
N THR A 43 1.78 10.04 -16.05
CA THR A 43 1.83 9.31 -17.33
C THR A 43 2.53 7.96 -17.19
N GLU A 44 3.57 7.87 -16.35
CA GLU A 44 4.36 6.64 -16.15
C GLU A 44 4.58 6.33 -14.66
N PRO A 45 3.60 5.70 -13.96
CA PRO A 45 3.66 5.46 -12.52
C PRO A 45 4.86 4.61 -12.09
N ALA A 46 5.20 3.58 -12.87
CA ALA A 46 6.33 2.71 -12.58
C ALA A 46 7.67 3.45 -12.62
N LYS A 47 7.83 4.39 -13.56
CA LYS A 47 9.05 5.19 -13.71
C LYS A 47 9.16 6.23 -12.60
N LEU A 48 8.06 6.88 -12.23
CA LEU A 48 8.00 7.79 -11.08
C LEU A 48 8.41 7.09 -9.78
N MET A 49 7.83 5.92 -9.51
CA MET A 49 8.16 5.11 -8.34
C MET A 49 9.64 4.70 -8.34
N ARG A 50 10.19 4.31 -9.49
CA ARG A 50 11.62 3.97 -9.63
C ARG A 50 12.52 5.16 -9.30
N ILE A 51 12.25 6.34 -9.87
CA ILE A 51 13.03 7.56 -9.62
C ILE A 51 12.95 7.93 -8.13
N GLY A 52 11.75 7.90 -7.55
CA GLY A 52 11.54 8.23 -6.14
C GLY A 52 12.24 7.27 -5.17
N THR A 53 12.23 5.97 -5.44
CA THR A 53 12.97 4.99 -4.63
C THR A 53 14.47 5.17 -4.74
N MET A 54 14.99 5.35 -5.95
CA MET A 54 16.42 5.61 -6.19
C MET A 54 16.90 6.86 -5.43
N LEU A 55 16.14 7.95 -5.47
CA LEU A 55 16.46 9.17 -4.72
C LEU A 55 16.45 8.96 -3.20
N ARG A 56 15.48 8.19 -2.68
CA ARG A 56 15.44 7.85 -1.25
C ARG A 56 16.65 7.03 -0.84
N GLU A 57 17.03 6.03 -1.62
CA GLU A 57 18.23 5.21 -1.34
C GLU A 57 19.49 6.08 -1.26
N LEU A 58 19.67 7.00 -2.21
CA LEU A 58 20.77 7.97 -2.21
C LEU A 58 20.73 8.90 -0.99
N GLN A 59 19.56 9.40 -0.61
CA GLN A 59 19.41 10.26 0.57
C GLN A 59 19.77 9.50 1.86
N GLN A 60 19.38 8.23 1.97
CA GLN A 60 19.73 7.40 3.12
C GLN A 60 21.24 7.14 3.16
N GLU A 61 21.87 6.85 2.02
CA GLU A 61 23.32 6.68 1.95
C GLU A 61 24.07 7.95 2.38
N VAL A 62 23.58 9.13 1.97
CA VAL A 62 24.13 10.44 2.37
C VAL A 62 23.93 10.72 3.86
N HIS A 63 22.82 10.29 4.44
CA HIS A 63 22.54 10.48 5.86
C HIS A 63 23.35 9.53 6.75
N HIS A 64 23.65 8.32 6.26
CA HIS A 64 24.35 7.29 7.02
C HIS A 64 25.88 7.29 6.85
N ALA A 65 26.40 7.88 5.77
CA ALA A 65 27.83 8.03 5.52
C ALA A 65 28.27 9.51 5.57
N GLU A 66 29.49 9.80 6.05
CA GLU A 66 30.08 11.13 5.89
C GLU A 66 30.45 11.32 4.41
N VAL A 67 29.58 12.01 3.66
CA VAL A 67 29.76 12.26 2.23
C VAL A 67 30.85 13.29 2.00
N ASP A 68 31.78 12.98 1.10
CA ASP A 68 32.82 13.88 0.64
C ASP A 68 32.30 14.87 -0.44
N GLN A 69 33.09 15.89 -0.77
CA GLN A 69 32.70 16.90 -1.76
C GLN A 69 32.33 16.29 -3.12
N ALA A 70 33.05 15.25 -3.54
CA ALA A 70 32.78 14.55 -4.79
C ALA A 70 31.45 13.78 -4.76
N GLY A 71 31.06 13.24 -3.61
CA GLY A 71 29.75 12.64 -3.41
C GLY A 71 28.62 13.66 -3.44
N LEU A 72 28.84 14.87 -2.91
CA LEU A 72 27.87 15.98 -3.00
C LEU A 72 27.64 16.44 -4.45
N GLU A 73 28.70 16.59 -5.24
CA GLU A 73 28.57 16.93 -6.67
C GLU A 73 27.77 15.86 -7.43
N ARG A 74 28.11 14.58 -7.24
CA ARG A 74 27.36 13.47 -7.86
C ARG A 74 25.90 13.43 -7.42
N LEU A 75 25.62 13.72 -6.15
CA LEU A 75 24.24 13.78 -5.65
C LEU A 75 23.45 14.91 -6.32
N GLY A 76 24.06 16.08 -6.49
CA GLY A 76 23.45 17.20 -7.22
C GLY A 76 23.13 16.85 -8.68
N ASP A 77 24.06 16.16 -9.37
CA ASP A 77 23.85 15.69 -10.73
C ASP A 77 22.67 14.70 -10.82
N VAL A 78 22.61 13.72 -9.91
CA VAL A 78 21.54 12.73 -9.88
C VAL A 78 20.20 13.39 -9.54
N TYR A 79 20.18 14.33 -8.60
CA TYR A 79 18.97 15.07 -8.23
C TYR A 79 18.43 15.87 -9.42
N THR A 80 19.32 16.56 -10.14
CA THR A 80 18.94 17.35 -11.34
C THR A 80 18.32 16.45 -12.41
N ARG A 81 18.97 15.33 -12.74
CA ARG A 81 18.43 14.34 -13.71
C ARG A 81 17.13 13.72 -13.24
N ALA A 82 16.97 13.50 -11.93
CA ALA A 82 15.75 12.97 -11.37
C ALA A 82 14.59 13.97 -11.48
N ILE A 83 14.82 15.27 -11.27
CA ILE A 83 13.80 16.30 -11.51
C ILE A 83 13.40 16.34 -12.98
N GLU A 84 14.36 16.29 -13.91
CA GLU A 84 14.06 16.23 -15.34
C GLU A 84 13.21 14.98 -15.67
N GLY A 85 13.61 13.81 -15.17
CA GLY A 85 12.87 12.56 -15.36
C GLY A 85 11.49 12.56 -14.69
N LEU A 86 11.31 13.26 -13.57
CA LEU A 86 10.01 13.45 -12.93
C LEU A 86 9.12 14.37 -13.76
N ARG A 87 9.67 15.47 -14.29
CA ARG A 87 8.92 16.37 -15.18
C ARG A 87 8.37 15.62 -16.39
N ASP A 88 9.09 14.65 -16.95
CA ASP A 88 8.60 13.86 -18.09
C ASP A 88 7.37 12.98 -17.76
N VAL A 89 7.21 12.56 -16.50
CA VAL A 89 6.18 11.59 -16.11
C VAL A 89 5.01 12.20 -15.35
N ILE A 90 5.08 13.49 -14.99
CA ILE A 90 4.01 14.22 -14.30
C ILE A 90 3.33 15.24 -15.22
N SER A 91 2.02 15.40 -15.00
CA SER A 91 1.21 16.45 -15.63
C SER A 91 1.68 17.86 -15.25
N HIS A 92 1.28 18.86 -16.04
CA HIS A 92 1.65 20.26 -15.81
C HIS A 92 1.23 20.76 -14.42
N GLU A 93 0.06 20.31 -13.94
CA GLU A 93 -0.49 20.71 -12.63
C GLU A 93 0.37 20.26 -11.44
N LEU A 94 1.23 19.24 -11.61
CA LEU A 94 2.20 18.78 -10.61
C LEU A 94 3.60 19.42 -10.76
N ARG A 95 3.85 20.20 -11.82
CA ARG A 95 5.19 20.78 -12.11
C ARG A 95 5.40 22.16 -11.48
N ASP A 96 4.32 22.89 -11.20
CA ASP A 96 4.31 24.23 -10.59
C ASP A 96 4.27 24.14 -9.05
#